data_AF-A0A399F489-F1
#
_entry.id   AF-A0A399F489-F1
#
_cell.length_a   1.000
_cell.length_b   1.000
_cell.length_c   1.000
_cell.angle_alpha   90.00
_cell.angle_beta   90.00
_cell.angle_gamma   90.00
#
_symmetry.space_group_name_H-M   'P 1'
#
loop_
_entity.id
_entity.type
_entity.pdbx_description
1 polymer ?
#
loop_
_entity_poly.entity_id
_entity_poly.type
_entity_poly.pdbx_seq_one_letter_code
_entity_poly.pdbx_strand_id
1 'polypeptide(L)'
;MNWTVLVAYCIVDDLVKVLGHRDDPQSKTPASVVLTIWILAALEHGGRQNKALQRCQELGLFSFVPSRSRFNRRLHAVSYLIPLLLPLFKTLWQRLGDIEHSILDTLPLPVCENIRAPRCRLAKGLCYRGYTASKRLYFHGRLLSYTPLPR
;
A
#
# COMPACT_ATOMS: atom_id res chain seq x y z
N MET A 1 -5.97 19.35 -0.72
CA MET A 1 -6.11 17.89 -0.61
C MET A 1 -6.47 17.23 -1.94
N ASN A 2 -7.48 17.70 -2.69
CA ASN A 2 -7.84 17.11 -4.01
C ASN A 2 -6.72 17.12 -5.06
N TRP A 3 -5.91 18.19 -5.13
CA TRP A 3 -4.81 18.27 -6.10
C TRP A 3 -3.77 17.17 -5.93
N THR A 4 -3.43 16.80 -4.70
CA THR A 4 -2.48 15.71 -4.42
C THR A 4 -3.00 14.37 -4.92
N VAL A 5 -4.30 14.10 -4.75
CA VAL A 5 -4.95 12.89 -5.26
C VAL A 5 -4.94 12.85 -6.78
N LEU A 6 -5.21 13.99 -7.42
CA LEU A 6 -5.21 14.11 -8.87
C LEU A 6 -3.81 13.88 -9.45
N VAL A 7 -2.78 14.51 -8.84
CA VAL A 7 -1.38 14.30 -9.24
C VAL A 7 -0.97 12.85 -9.04
N ALA A 8 -1.30 12.24 -7.88
CA ALA A 8 -1.01 10.84 -7.63
C ALA A 8 -1.69 9.92 -8.65
N TYR A 9 -2.94 10.19 -9.00
CA TYR A 9 -3.66 9.47 -10.04
C TYR A 9 -2.96 9.56 -11.40
N CYS A 10 -2.58 10.77 -11.84
CA CYS A 10 -1.88 10.97 -13.12
C CYS A 10 -0.55 10.20 -13.17
N ILE A 11 0.25 10.27 -12.10
CA ILE A 11 1.51 9.53 -12.02
C ILE A 11 1.26 8.02 -12.10
N VAL A 12 0.29 7.50 -11.34
CA VAL A 12 -0.05 6.07 -11.36
C VAL A 12 -0.55 5.65 -12.74
N ASP A 13 -1.40 6.45 -13.38
CA ASP A 13 -1.96 6.16 -14.70
C ASP A 13 -0.87 6.06 -15.77
N ASP A 14 0.09 6.98 -15.76
CA ASP A 14 1.23 6.94 -16.69
C ASP A 14 2.15 5.75 -16.41
N LEU A 15 2.44 5.44 -15.15
CA LEU A 15 3.25 4.27 -14.80
C LEU A 15 2.58 2.95 -15.22
N VAL A 16 1.26 2.83 -15.02
CA VAL A 16 0.49 1.66 -15.44
C VAL A 16 0.54 1.47 -16.96
N LYS A 17 0.46 2.57 -17.74
CA LYS A 17 0.64 2.54 -19.19
C LYS A 17 2.05 2.14 -19.61
N VAL A 18 3.08 2.68 -18.96
CA VAL A 18 4.50 2.33 -19.21
C VAL A 18 4.75 0.85 -18.94
N LEU A 19 4.11 0.29 -17.91
CA LEU A 19 4.17 -1.15 -17.60
C LEU A 19 3.37 -2.02 -18.59
N GLY A 20 2.70 -1.43 -19.59
CA GLY A 20 1.95 -2.14 -20.61
C GLY A 20 0.66 -2.79 -20.10
N HIS A 21 0.18 -2.40 -18.91
CA HIS A 21 -1.06 -2.93 -18.37
C HIS A 21 -2.24 -2.45 -19.20
N ARG A 22 -3.13 -3.38 -19.58
CA ARG A 22 -4.40 -3.07 -20.24
C ARG A 22 -5.53 -3.48 -19.32
N ASP A 23 -6.39 -2.52 -19.04
CA ASP A 23 -7.63 -2.78 -18.32
C ASP A 23 -8.57 -3.64 -19.17
N ASP A 24 -9.38 -4.44 -18.48
CA ASP A 24 -10.47 -5.17 -19.12
C ASP A 24 -11.52 -4.15 -19.63
N PRO A 25 -11.94 -4.20 -20.91
CA PRO A 25 -12.95 -3.30 -21.46
C PRO A 25 -14.28 -3.26 -20.68
N GLN A 26 -14.60 -4.33 -19.95
CA GLN A 26 -15.81 -4.42 -19.12
C GLN A 26 -15.62 -3.78 -17.73
N SER A 27 -14.39 -3.44 -17.34
CA SER A 27 -14.10 -2.85 -16.04
C SER A 27 -14.51 -1.38 -15.99
N LYS A 28 -15.52 -1.09 -15.15
CA LYS A 28 -15.93 0.30 -14.84
C LYS A 28 -14.92 1.06 -13.96
N THR A 29 -13.95 0.36 -13.38
CA THR A 29 -12.90 0.97 -12.55
C THR A 29 -11.53 0.61 -13.14
N PRO A 30 -10.81 1.56 -13.74
CA PRO A 30 -9.50 1.29 -14.30
C PRO A 30 -8.50 0.96 -13.19
N ALA A 31 -7.43 0.26 -13.54
CA ALA A 31 -6.40 -0.18 -12.60
C ALA A 31 -5.74 1.02 -11.90
N SER A 32 -5.57 2.13 -12.61
CA SER A 32 -5.03 3.38 -12.07
C SER A 32 -5.87 3.93 -10.91
N VAL A 33 -7.20 3.91 -11.03
CA VAL A 33 -8.11 4.31 -9.94
C VAL A 33 -7.98 3.36 -8.75
N VAL A 34 -7.94 2.04 -8.98
CA VAL A 34 -7.81 1.06 -7.89
C VAL A 34 -6.51 1.22 -7.13
N LEU A 35 -5.40 1.40 -7.84
CA LEU A 35 -4.07 1.63 -7.26
C LEU A 35 -3.99 2.97 -6.54
N THR A 36 -4.64 4.01 -7.06
CA THR A 36 -4.70 5.32 -6.38
C THR A 36 -5.44 5.22 -5.05
N ILE A 37 -6.60 4.55 -5.01
CA ILE A 37 -7.34 4.32 -3.76
C ILE A 37 -6.51 3.48 -2.77
N TRP A 38 -5.74 2.51 -3.27
CA TRP A 38 -4.82 1.73 -2.44
C TRP A 38 -3.72 2.60 -1.81
N ILE A 39 -3.13 3.53 -2.57
CA ILE A 39 -2.13 4.49 -2.07
C ILE A 39 -2.76 5.45 -1.06
N LEU A 40 -3.95 6.00 -1.34
CA LEU A 40 -4.67 6.87 -0.41
C LEU A 40 -4.97 6.16 0.92
N ALA A 41 -5.35 4.88 0.86
CA ALA A 41 -5.56 4.10 2.06
C ALA A 41 -4.29 3.98 2.91
N ALA A 42 -3.12 3.81 2.27
CA ALA A 42 -1.84 3.74 2.95
C ALA A 42 -1.45 5.09 3.57
N LEU A 43 -1.62 6.19 2.84
CA LEU A 43 -1.20 7.53 3.27
C LEU A 43 -2.12 8.13 4.34
N GLU A 44 -3.44 8.07 4.17
CA GLU A 44 -4.40 8.80 5.02
C GLU A 44 -5.09 7.93 6.08
N HIS A 45 -5.08 6.61 5.91
CA HIS A 45 -5.90 5.71 6.71
C HIS A 45 -5.15 4.50 7.28
N GLY A 46 -3.81 4.52 7.24
CA GLY A 46 -2.97 3.44 7.80
C GLY A 46 -3.27 2.07 7.18
N GLY A 47 -3.59 2.03 5.88
CA GLY A 47 -3.91 0.83 5.12
C GLY A 47 -5.38 0.39 5.19
N ARG A 48 -6.26 1.14 5.85
CA ARG A 48 -7.69 0.79 5.95
C ARG A 48 -8.46 1.16 4.68
N GLN A 49 -8.45 0.26 3.70
CA GLN A 49 -9.06 0.46 2.38
C GLN A 49 -10.54 0.84 2.40
N ASN A 50 -11.32 0.33 3.37
CA ASN A 50 -12.73 0.69 3.49
C ASN A 50 -12.95 2.18 3.78
N LYS A 51 -12.08 2.78 4.61
CA LYS A 51 -12.17 4.20 4.93
C LYS A 51 -11.80 5.05 3.72
N ALA A 52 -10.79 4.63 2.97
CA ALA A 52 -10.41 5.28 1.71
C ALA A 52 -11.54 5.25 0.69
N LEU A 53 -12.22 4.10 0.52
CA LEU A 53 -13.36 3.96 -0.37
C LEU A 53 -14.50 4.89 0.03
N GLN A 54 -14.87 4.93 1.32
CA GLN A 54 -15.89 5.82 1.82
C GLN A 54 -15.53 7.29 1.57
N ARG A 55 -14.28 7.67 1.86
CA ARG A 55 -13.75 9.01 1.59
C ARG A 55 -13.86 9.39 0.12
N CYS A 56 -13.53 8.47 -0.79
CA CYS A 56 -13.64 8.70 -2.23
C CYS A 56 -15.09 8.88 -2.70
N GLN A 57 -16.05 8.20 -2.06
CA GLN A 57 -17.47 8.36 -2.34
C GLN A 57 -17.99 9.71 -1.83
N GLU A 58 -17.63 10.09 -0.60
CA GLU A 58 -18.03 11.37 0.01
C GLU A 58 -17.52 12.58 -0.78
N LEU A 59 -16.30 12.49 -1.29
CA LEU A 59 -15.66 13.57 -2.04
C LEU A 59 -15.95 13.54 -3.55
N GLY A 60 -16.64 12.52 -4.06
CA GLY A 60 -16.93 12.37 -5.49
C GLY A 60 -15.66 12.31 -6.37
N LEU A 61 -14.57 11.73 -5.86
CA LEU A 61 -13.26 11.77 -6.54
C LEU A 61 -13.22 11.01 -7.86
N PHE A 62 -14.06 9.98 -8.01
CA PHE A 62 -14.11 9.13 -9.19
C PHE A 62 -15.55 8.93 -9.62
N SER A 63 -15.78 8.82 -10.94
CA SER A 63 -17.12 8.60 -11.51
C SER A 63 -17.76 7.30 -11.04
N PHE A 64 -16.95 6.26 -10.75
CA PHE A 64 -17.44 5.00 -10.22
C PHE A 64 -16.51 4.45 -9.15
N VAL A 65 -16.96 4.50 -7.90
CA VAL A 65 -16.26 3.88 -6.76
C VAL A 65 -16.86 2.48 -6.49
N PRO A 66 -16.06 1.40 -6.63
CA PRO A 66 -16.56 0.04 -6.44
C PRO A 66 -16.93 -0.24 -4.97
N SER A 67 -17.85 -1.18 -4.76
CA SER A 67 -18.13 -1.71 -3.42
C SER A 67 -16.91 -2.44 -2.87
N ARG A 68 -16.79 -2.54 -1.53
CA ARG A 68 -15.66 -3.19 -0.84
C ARG A 68 -15.26 -4.55 -1.44
N SER A 69 -16.24 -5.43 -1.70
CA SER A 69 -15.98 -6.75 -2.27
C SER A 69 -15.42 -6.65 -3.70
N ARG A 70 -16.00 -5.78 -4.54
CA ARG A 70 -15.52 -5.55 -5.91
C ARG A 70 -14.12 -4.93 -5.92
N PHE A 71 -13.88 -3.96 -5.05
CA PHE A 71 -12.57 -3.34 -4.89
C PHE A 71 -11.51 -4.38 -4.54
N ASN A 72 -11.77 -5.22 -3.53
CA ASN A 72 -10.81 -6.26 -3.12
C ASN A 72 -10.50 -7.22 -4.27
N ARG A 73 -11.51 -7.72 -4.98
CA ARG A 73 -11.29 -8.58 -6.15
C ARG A 73 -10.46 -7.90 -7.23
N ARG A 74 -10.75 -6.62 -7.52
CA ARG A 74 -10.00 -5.85 -8.52
C ARG A 74 -8.57 -5.60 -8.07
N LEU A 75 -8.36 -5.20 -6.82
CA LEU A 75 -7.04 -4.99 -6.24
C LEU A 75 -6.20 -6.26 -6.30
N HIS A 76 -6.78 -7.43 -5.99
CA HIS A 76 -6.07 -8.69 -6.14
C HIS A 76 -5.68 -8.96 -7.60
N ALA A 77 -6.56 -8.69 -8.56
CA ALA A 77 -6.26 -8.87 -9.98
C ALA A 77 -5.12 -7.97 -10.48
N VAL A 78 -4.98 -6.75 -9.93
CA VAL A 78 -3.92 -5.80 -10.31
C VAL A 78 -2.74 -5.79 -9.33
N SER A 79 -2.75 -6.65 -8.31
CA SER A 79 -1.76 -6.64 -7.22
C SER A 79 -0.34 -6.95 -7.69
N TYR A 80 -0.20 -7.63 -8.83
CA TYR A 80 1.10 -7.89 -9.45
C TYR A 80 1.83 -6.62 -9.91
N LEU A 81 1.10 -5.51 -10.12
CA LEU A 81 1.70 -4.21 -10.47
C LEU A 81 2.36 -3.55 -9.26
N ILE A 82 1.92 -3.84 -8.03
CA ILE A 82 2.44 -3.23 -6.81
C ILE A 82 3.96 -3.38 -6.67
N PRO A 83 4.55 -4.59 -6.74
CA PRO A 83 6.01 -4.74 -6.66
C PRO A 83 6.78 -4.09 -7.81
N LEU A 84 6.14 -3.84 -8.96
CA LEU A 84 6.74 -3.12 -10.10
C LEU A 84 6.70 -1.61 -9.90
N LEU A 85 5.64 -1.10 -9.27
CA LEU A 85 5.43 0.32 -9.02
C LEU A 85 6.30 0.85 -7.86
N LEU A 86 6.54 0.05 -6.82
CA LEU A 86 7.31 0.50 -5.64
C LEU A 86 8.74 0.99 -5.98
N PRO A 87 9.54 0.28 -6.79
CA PRO A 87 10.85 0.78 -7.23
C PRO A 87 10.74 2.06 -8.06
N LEU A 88 9.73 2.16 -8.93
CA LEU A 88 9.52 3.34 -9.78
C LEU A 88 9.17 4.57 -8.94
N PHE A 89 8.28 4.42 -7.95
CA PHE A 89 8.00 5.48 -6.99
C PHE A 89 9.25 5.90 -6.22
N LYS A 90 10.08 4.94 -5.79
CA LYS A 90 11.34 5.24 -5.12
C LYS A 90 12.27 6.04 -6.03
N THR A 91 12.47 5.62 -7.28
CA THR A 91 13.33 6.34 -8.23
C THR A 91 12.81 7.73 -8.55
N LEU A 92 11.49 7.88 -8.77
CA LEU A 92 10.86 9.17 -8.96
C LEU A 92 11.08 10.08 -7.75
N TRP A 93 10.85 9.56 -6.55
CA TRP A 93 11.06 10.30 -5.30
C TRP A 93 12.52 10.75 -5.13
N GLN A 94 13.48 9.87 -5.43
CA GLN A 94 14.91 10.18 -5.38
C GLN A 94 15.35 11.22 -6.42
N ARG A 95 14.65 11.31 -7.56
CA ARG A 95 14.95 12.28 -8.62
C ARG A 95 14.28 13.63 -8.39
N LEU A 96 13.12 13.62 -7.74
CA LEU A 96 12.31 14.81 -7.46
C LEU A 96 12.74 15.54 -6.17
N GLY A 97 13.40 14.84 -5.25
CA GLY A 97 13.89 15.43 -4.01
C GLY A 97 15.41 15.44 -3.91
N ASP A 98 16.00 16.58 -3.53
CA ASP A 98 17.38 16.70 -3.04
C ASP A 98 17.49 16.09 -1.62
N ILE A 99 17.20 14.79 -1.48
CA ILE A 99 17.17 14.15 -0.17
C ILE A 99 18.44 13.34 0.03
N GLU A 100 19.43 13.97 0.66
CA GLU A 100 20.50 13.31 1.38
C GLU A 100 19.90 12.61 2.62
N HIS A 101 19.61 11.31 2.48
CA HIS A 101 19.36 10.36 3.57
C HIS A 101 18.08 10.59 4.42
N SER A 102 17.01 9.85 4.10
CA SER A 102 15.88 9.65 5.02
C SER A 102 16.15 8.46 5.94
N ILE A 103 16.17 8.68 7.25
CA ILE A 103 16.14 7.62 8.25
C ILE A 103 14.71 7.06 8.27
N LEU A 104 14.52 5.90 7.65
CA LEU A 104 13.28 5.13 7.75
C LEU A 104 13.30 4.36 9.07
N ASP A 105 12.61 4.89 10.07
CA ASP A 105 12.39 4.18 11.33
C ASP A 105 11.69 2.84 11.08
N THR A 106 12.14 1.82 11.79
CA THR A 106 11.58 0.46 11.73
C THR A 106 10.07 0.47 11.94
N LEU A 107 9.32 0.07 10.93
CA LEU A 107 7.85 0.01 11.00
C LEU A 107 7.40 -1.42 11.33
N PRO A 108 6.79 -1.64 12.52
CA PRO A 108 6.22 -2.95 12.85
C PRO A 108 4.93 -3.18 12.03
N LEU A 109 4.88 -4.27 11.27
CA LEU A 109 3.68 -4.76 10.59
C LEU A 109 3.13 -5.99 11.33
N PRO A 110 2.37 -5.80 12.43
CA PRO A 110 1.80 -6.91 13.18
C PRO A 110 0.76 -7.67 12.34
N VAL A 111 0.97 -8.98 12.21
CA VAL A 111 -0.02 -9.91 11.62
C VAL A 111 -1.03 -10.32 12.67
N CYS A 112 -0.57 -10.54 13.90
CA CYS A 112 -1.41 -10.76 15.07
C CYS A 112 -0.72 -10.31 16.36
N GLU A 113 -1.49 -10.26 17.43
CA GLU A 113 -0.94 -10.11 18.78
C GLU A 113 -0.09 -11.34 19.15
N ASN A 114 0.92 -11.12 19.97
CA ASN A 114 1.88 -12.15 20.36
C ASN A 114 1.20 -13.39 21.00
N ILE A 115 0.08 -13.20 21.72
CA ILE A 115 -0.70 -14.31 22.31
C ILE A 115 -1.32 -15.25 21.26
N ARG A 116 -1.53 -14.77 20.02
CA ARG A 116 -2.08 -15.56 18.91
C ARG A 116 -1.00 -16.11 17.97
N ALA A 117 0.27 -15.83 18.23
CA ALA A 117 1.40 -16.28 17.42
C ALA A 117 1.41 -17.80 17.16
N PRO A 118 1.15 -18.68 18.15
CA PRO A 118 1.17 -20.14 17.92
C PRO A 118 0.13 -20.63 16.91
N ARG A 119 -0.96 -19.87 16.71
CA ARG A 119 -2.06 -20.20 15.79
C ARG A 119 -1.94 -19.46 14.45
N CYS A 120 -0.90 -18.65 14.25
CA CYS A 120 -0.73 -17.86 13.04
C CYS A 120 -0.34 -18.74 11.85
N ARG A 121 -1.16 -18.73 10.79
CA ARG A 121 -0.88 -19.47 9.55
C ARG A 121 -0.02 -18.67 8.56
N LEU A 122 -0.10 -17.34 8.62
CA LEU A 122 0.52 -16.42 7.65
C LEU A 122 2.01 -16.17 7.91
N ALA A 123 2.41 -16.09 9.18
CA ALA A 123 3.77 -15.81 9.60
C ALA A 123 4.20 -16.92 10.57
N LYS A 124 4.74 -18.02 10.03
CA LYS A 124 5.13 -19.19 10.84
C LYS A 124 6.56 -19.04 11.35
N GLY A 125 6.76 -19.28 12.64
CA GLY A 125 8.08 -19.29 13.26
C GLY A 125 8.41 -18.03 14.08
N LEU A 126 9.43 -18.16 14.93
CA LEU A 126 9.83 -17.12 15.90
C LEU A 126 10.51 -15.91 15.25
N CYS A 127 10.99 -16.03 14.01
CA CYS A 127 11.60 -14.92 13.26
C CYS A 127 10.63 -13.76 12.98
N TYR A 128 9.33 -13.99 13.10
CA TYR A 128 8.29 -12.97 12.98
C TYR A 128 7.91 -12.33 14.32
N ARG A 129 8.60 -12.66 15.42
CA ARG A 129 8.34 -12.01 16.71
C ARG A 129 9.16 -10.73 16.81
N GLY A 130 8.49 -9.59 16.93
CA GLY A 130 9.11 -8.29 17.07
C GLY A 130 8.72 -7.60 18.37
N TYR A 131 9.48 -6.58 18.74
CA TYR A 131 9.20 -5.73 19.90
C TYR A 131 9.13 -4.28 19.49
N THR A 132 8.06 -3.59 19.91
CA THR A 132 7.91 -2.16 19.72
C THR A 132 8.25 -1.46 21.04
N ALA A 133 9.45 -0.88 21.13
CA ALA A 133 9.95 -0.26 22.37
C ALA A 133 9.08 0.90 22.86
N SER A 134 8.64 1.76 21.96
CA SER A 134 7.77 2.91 22.28
C SER A 134 6.42 2.50 22.89
N LYS A 135 5.91 1.31 22.56
CA LYS A 135 4.64 0.76 23.08
C LYS A 135 4.85 -0.32 24.15
N ARG A 136 6.11 -0.64 24.45
CA ARG A 136 6.53 -1.77 25.30
C ARG A 136 5.80 -3.08 24.98
N LEU A 137 5.51 -3.32 23.70
CA LEU A 137 4.62 -4.39 23.25
C LEU A 137 5.34 -5.36 22.30
N TYR A 138 5.20 -6.65 22.58
CA TYR A 138 5.56 -7.70 21.63
C TYR A 138 4.47 -7.90 20.59
N PHE A 139 4.87 -8.02 19.32
CA PHE A 139 3.96 -8.33 18.23
C PHE A 139 4.47 -9.53 17.42
N HIS A 140 3.55 -10.16 16.70
CA HIS A 140 3.89 -11.23 15.76
C HIS A 140 3.57 -10.76 14.34
N GLY A 141 4.60 -10.50 13.54
CA GLY A 141 4.50 -9.97 12.19
C GLY A 141 5.85 -9.61 11.59
N ARG A 142 5.84 -8.84 10.49
CA ARG A 142 7.07 -8.47 9.79
C ARG A 142 7.57 -7.11 10.28
N LEU A 143 8.85 -7.01 10.58
CA LEU A 143 9.48 -5.71 10.78
C LEU A 143 9.97 -5.20 9.42
N LEU A 144 9.51 -4.02 9.00
CA LEU A 144 10.10 -3.33 7.86
C LEU A 144 11.29 -2.52 8.35
N SER A 145 12.49 -3.05 8.16
CA SER A 145 13.76 -2.33 8.27
C SER A 145 14.36 -2.18 6.87
N TYR A 146 14.80 -0.97 6.50
CA TYR A 146 15.50 -0.74 5.23
C TYR A 146 16.99 -1.09 5.30
N THR A 147 17.51 -1.44 6.48
CA THR A 147 18.82 -2.04 6.62
C THR A 147 18.78 -3.46 6.04
N PRO A 148 19.62 -3.77 5.04
CA PRO A 148 19.81 -5.15 4.63
C PRO A 148 20.24 -5.93 5.87
N LEU A 149 19.50 -6.98 6.21
CA LEU A 149 19.97 -7.93 7.22
C LEU A 149 21.37 -8.39 6.77
N PRO A 150 22.40 -8.26 7.62
CA PRO A 150 23.67 -8.90 7.33
C PRO A 150 23.38 -10.39 7.12
N ARG A 151 23.88 -10.93 6.01
CA ARG A 151 23.78 -12.35 5.68
C ARG A 151 24.41 -13.22 6.75
#